data_AF-A0A352VK01-F1
#
_entry.id   AF-A0A352VK01-F1
#
_cell.length_a   1.000
_cell.length_b   1.000
_cell.length_c   1.000
_cell.angle_alpha   90.00
_cell.angle_beta   90.00
_cell.angle_gamma   90.00
#
_symmetry.space_group_name_H-M   'P 1'
#
loop_
_entity.id
_entity.type
_entity.pdbx_description
1 polymer ?
#
loop_
_entity_poly.entity_id
_entity_poly.type
_entity_poly.pdbx_seq_one_letter_code
_entity_poly.pdbx_strand_id
1 'polypeptide(L)'
;ALRCVARAEDGRGDVTKLREFLLESLGLIDPTQLVTWVASASKREIAALVPDVVRAATDGDASAGDILESAVEMLARHLTTVVERSGPWSQKPALALSGGLISGAGPLRGPLLKAIAGHDLPFVGAELDPPMGAARRALALTLPDRQ
;
A
#
# COMPACT_ATOMS: atom_id res chain seq x y z
N ALA A 1 -7.85 7.99 5.78
CA ALA A 1 -7.27 9.15 6.49
C ALA A 1 -8.16 10.38 6.32
N LEU A 2 -8.18 11.01 5.14
CA LEU A 2 -9.03 12.18 4.86
C LEU A 2 -10.52 11.96 5.18
N ARG A 3 -11.08 10.80 4.81
CA ARG A 3 -12.45 10.41 5.19
C ARG A 3 -12.64 10.25 6.70
N CYS A 4 -11.62 9.81 7.43
CA CYS A 4 -11.69 9.67 8.88
C CYS A 4 -11.76 11.05 9.54
N VAL A 5 -10.93 12.00 9.08
CA VAL A 5 -11.00 13.39 9.52
C VAL A 5 -12.37 13.99 9.23
N ALA A 6 -12.87 13.89 7.98
CA ALA A 6 -14.18 14.42 7.63
C ALA A 6 -15.31 13.82 8.49
N ARG A 7 -15.29 12.50 8.74
CA ARG A 7 -16.28 11.85 9.62
C ARG A 7 -16.17 12.33 11.06
N ALA A 8 -14.96 12.53 11.59
CA ALA A 8 -14.76 13.02 12.94
C ALA A 8 -15.29 14.45 13.10
N GLU A 9 -15.03 15.34 12.13
CA GLU A 9 -15.57 16.71 12.09
C GLU A 9 -17.11 16.73 12.03
N ASP A 10 -17.70 15.81 11.27
CA ASP A 10 -19.16 15.65 11.19
C ASP A 10 -19.77 15.01 12.47
N GLY A 11 -18.96 14.60 13.45
CA GLY A 11 -19.42 13.85 14.63
C GLY A 11 -19.87 12.41 14.35
N ARG A 12 -19.43 11.85 13.22
CA ARG A 12 -19.80 10.52 12.69
C ARG A 12 -18.67 9.50 12.69
N GLY A 13 -17.53 9.86 13.27
CA GLY A 13 -16.36 9.01 13.39
C GLY A 13 -15.65 9.28 14.71
N ASP A 14 -14.73 8.39 15.05
CA ASP A 14 -13.94 8.52 16.27
C ASP A 14 -13.01 9.75 16.20
N VAL A 15 -12.68 10.28 17.37
CA VAL A 15 -11.67 11.31 17.50
C VAL A 15 -10.34 10.76 16.99
N THR A 16 -9.67 11.52 16.13
CA THR A 16 -8.45 11.08 15.45
C THR A 16 -7.37 12.15 15.43
N LYS A 17 -6.12 11.74 15.71
CA LYS A 17 -4.89 12.52 15.55
C LYS A 17 -4.56 12.82 14.09
N LEU A 18 -5.18 12.09 13.14
CA LEU A 18 -5.03 12.35 11.71
C LEU A 18 -5.41 13.79 11.34
N ARG A 19 -6.35 14.41 12.06
CA ARG A 19 -6.72 15.81 11.81
C ARG A 19 -5.51 16.73 11.96
N GLU A 20 -4.89 16.71 13.13
CA GLU A 20 -3.77 17.60 13.48
C GLU A 20 -2.57 17.33 12.56
N PHE A 21 -2.25 16.05 12.34
CA PHE A 21 -1.10 15.66 11.52
C PHE A 21 -1.24 16.04 10.05
N LEU A 22 -2.44 15.88 9.48
CA LEU A 22 -2.68 16.25 8.08
C LEU A 22 -2.75 17.77 7.89
N LEU A 23 -3.32 18.51 8.84
CA LEU A 23 -3.33 19.97 8.76
C LEU A 23 -1.92 20.54 8.88
N GLU A 24 -1.11 20.01 9.80
CA GLU A 24 0.30 20.37 9.96
C GLU A 24 1.10 20.10 8.68
N SER A 25 1.02 18.89 8.11
CA SER A 25 1.83 18.51 6.95
C SER A 25 1.44 19.25 5.67
N LEU A 26 0.17 19.65 5.56
CA LEU A 26 -0.37 20.41 4.43
C LEU A 26 -0.31 21.93 4.63
N GLY A 27 0.09 22.42 5.81
CA GLY A 27 0.09 23.84 6.14
C GLY A 27 -1.30 24.47 6.15
N LEU A 28 -2.32 23.70 6.51
CA LEU A 28 -3.72 24.13 6.59
C LEU A 28 -4.07 24.51 8.03
N ILE A 29 -4.98 25.47 8.18
CA ILE A 29 -5.40 25.99 9.48
C ILE A 29 -6.74 25.39 9.91
N ASP A 30 -7.59 25.06 8.93
CA ASP A 30 -8.95 24.60 9.17
C ASP A 30 -9.28 23.30 8.41
N PRO A 31 -9.93 22.32 9.06
CA PRO A 31 -10.28 21.04 8.44
C PRO A 31 -11.21 21.15 7.22
N THR A 32 -12.01 22.20 7.09
CA THR A 32 -12.83 22.44 5.89
C THR A 32 -11.97 22.70 4.65
N GLN A 33 -10.74 23.22 4.81
CA GLN A 33 -9.81 23.44 3.70
C GLN A 33 -9.34 22.12 3.06
N LEU A 34 -9.43 20.99 3.78
CA LEU A 34 -9.13 19.68 3.22
C LEU A 34 -10.04 19.35 2.03
N VAL A 35 -11.29 19.83 2.02
CA VAL A 35 -12.21 19.58 0.90
C VAL A 35 -11.69 20.21 -0.39
N THR A 36 -11.27 21.48 -0.32
CA THR A 36 -10.68 22.21 -1.45
C THR A 36 -9.34 21.61 -1.86
N TRP A 37 -8.51 21.24 -0.87
CA TRP A 37 -7.22 20.60 -1.15
C TRP A 37 -7.40 19.27 -1.88
N VAL A 38 -8.25 18.36 -1.39
CA VAL A 38 -8.50 17.05 -2.02
C VAL A 38 -9.03 17.20 -3.45
N ALA A 39 -9.86 18.21 -3.72
CA ALA A 39 -10.43 18.43 -5.05
C ALA A 39 -9.36 18.75 -6.11
N SER A 40 -8.21 19.29 -5.71
CA SER A 40 -7.10 19.66 -6.60
C SER A 40 -5.86 18.77 -6.46
N ALA A 41 -5.77 17.99 -5.39
CA ALA A 41 -4.62 17.13 -5.10
C ALA A 41 -4.45 16.03 -6.15
N SER A 42 -3.21 15.89 -6.62
CA SER A 42 -2.79 14.77 -7.43
C SER A 42 -2.76 13.47 -6.62
N LYS A 43 -2.79 12.33 -7.33
CA LYS A 43 -2.61 11.01 -6.69
C LYS A 43 -1.30 10.93 -5.89
N ARG A 44 -0.25 11.63 -6.34
CA ARG A 44 1.04 11.67 -5.65
C ARG A 44 0.95 12.43 -4.32
N GLU A 45 0.25 13.56 -4.30
CA GLU A 45 0.04 14.34 -3.08
C GLU A 45 -0.82 13.60 -2.06
N ILE A 46 -1.88 12.92 -2.52
CA ILE A 46 -2.67 12.04 -1.64
C ILE A 46 -1.80 10.92 -1.05
N ALA A 47 -0.95 10.29 -1.87
CA ALA A 47 -0.04 9.24 -1.41
C ALA A 47 1.04 9.77 -0.46
N ALA A 48 1.43 11.04 -0.58
CA ALA A 48 2.39 11.68 0.30
C ALA A 48 1.89 11.83 1.75
N LEU A 49 0.59 11.62 2.00
CA LEU A 49 0.01 11.60 3.35
C LEU A 49 0.27 10.31 4.13
N VAL A 50 0.81 9.27 3.50
CA VAL A 50 1.08 7.98 4.16
C VAL A 50 1.92 8.12 5.45
N PRO A 51 3.00 8.92 5.49
CA PRO A 51 3.77 9.11 6.71
C PRO A 51 2.94 9.62 7.89
N ASP A 52 1.96 10.50 7.66
CA ASP A 52 1.05 10.98 8.71
C ASP A 52 0.12 9.88 9.22
N VAL A 53 -0.33 8.99 8.33
CA VAL A 53 -1.13 7.82 8.72
C VAL A 53 -0.30 6.87 9.58
N VAL A 54 0.95 6.60 9.18
CA VAL A 54 1.87 5.76 9.95
C VAL A 54 2.19 6.39 11.31
N ARG A 55 2.42 7.70 11.34
CA ARG A 55 2.64 8.48 12.56
C ARG A 55 1.46 8.34 13.51
N ALA A 56 0.23 8.61 13.05
CA ALA A 56 -0.98 8.46 13.86
C ALA A 56 -1.18 7.03 14.38
N ALA A 57 -0.99 6.02 13.54
CA ALA A 57 -1.15 4.62 13.96
C ALA A 57 -0.11 4.22 15.03
N THR A 58 1.14 4.67 14.88
CA THR A 58 2.21 4.46 15.86
C THR A 58 1.87 5.11 17.21
N ASP A 59 1.19 6.24 17.16
CA ASP A 59 0.69 7.01 18.29
C ASP A 59 -0.59 6.44 18.93
N GLY A 60 -1.02 5.25 18.51
CA GLY A 60 -2.18 4.53 19.05
C GLY A 60 -3.54 4.99 18.50
N ASP A 61 -3.55 5.77 17.41
CA ASP A 61 -4.80 6.17 16.76
C ASP A 61 -5.47 4.97 16.06
N ALA A 62 -6.66 4.59 16.55
CA ALA A 62 -7.42 3.45 16.03
C ALA A 62 -7.82 3.63 14.55
N SER A 63 -8.31 4.82 14.18
CA SER A 63 -8.70 5.13 12.80
C SER A 63 -7.52 5.01 11.83
N ALA A 64 -6.32 5.38 12.25
CA ALA A 64 -5.10 5.22 11.48
C ALA A 64 -4.64 3.76 11.40
N GLY A 65 -4.72 3.03 12.52
CA GLY A 65 -4.46 1.59 12.58
C GLY A 65 -5.34 0.81 11.60
N ASP A 66 -6.65 1.05 11.62
CA ASP A 66 -7.63 0.40 10.75
C ASP A 66 -7.34 0.63 9.26
N ILE A 67 -6.84 1.82 8.88
CA ILE A 67 -6.44 2.11 7.49
C ILE A 67 -5.30 1.19 7.06
N LEU A 68 -4.28 1.05 7.89
CA LEU A 68 -3.10 0.23 7.58
C LEU A 68 -3.46 -1.26 7.59
N GLU A 69 -4.26 -1.70 8.58
CA GLU A 69 -4.74 -3.08 8.67
C GLU A 69 -5.60 -3.46 7.46
N SER A 70 -6.57 -2.62 7.09
CA SER A 70 -7.40 -2.84 5.92
C SER A 70 -6.58 -2.91 4.63
N ALA A 71 -5.53 -2.07 4.51
CA ALA A 71 -4.62 -2.14 3.36
C ALA A 71 -3.88 -3.49 3.29
N VAL A 72 -3.40 -3.99 4.42
CA VAL A 72 -2.74 -5.31 4.52
C VAL A 72 -3.71 -6.43 4.19
N GLU A 73 -4.92 -6.40 4.72
CA GLU A 73 -5.96 -7.40 4.46
C GLU A 73 -6.30 -7.46 2.97
N MET A 74 -6.48 -6.30 2.33
CA MET A 74 -6.78 -6.23 0.90
C MET A 74 -5.65 -6.79 0.04
N LEU A 75 -4.39 -6.50 0.38
CA LEU A 75 -3.22 -7.04 -0.31
C LEU A 75 -3.10 -8.56 -0.12
N ALA A 76 -3.28 -9.05 1.10
CA ALA A 76 -3.26 -10.48 1.41
C ALA A 76 -4.36 -11.23 0.64
N ARG A 77 -5.59 -10.69 0.64
CA ARG A 77 -6.72 -11.26 -0.11
C ARG A 77 -6.48 -11.27 -1.62
N HIS A 78 -5.86 -10.21 -2.15
CA HIS A 78 -5.49 -10.16 -3.56
C HIS A 78 -4.51 -11.29 -3.90
N LEU A 79 -3.47 -11.48 -3.09
CA LEU A 79 -2.50 -12.56 -3.26
C LEU A 79 -3.16 -13.94 -3.18
N THR A 80 -3.95 -14.19 -2.13
CA THR A 80 -4.70 -15.46 -1.97
C THR A 80 -5.52 -15.76 -3.22
N THR A 81 -6.26 -14.76 -3.72
CA THR A 81 -7.11 -14.91 -4.90
C THR A 81 -6.30 -15.29 -6.14
N VAL A 82 -5.14 -14.67 -6.36
CA VAL A 82 -4.28 -14.97 -7.51
C VAL A 82 -3.68 -16.38 -7.40
N VAL A 83 -3.16 -16.75 -6.23
CA VAL A 83 -2.54 -18.06 -6.01
C VAL A 83 -3.54 -19.19 -6.25
N GLU A 84 -4.74 -19.07 -5.70
CA GLU A 84 -5.79 -20.10 -5.79
C GLU A 84 -6.38 -20.21 -7.20
N ARG A 85 -6.61 -19.07 -7.88
CA ARG A 85 -7.28 -19.08 -9.19
C ARG A 85 -6.36 -19.36 -10.37
N SER A 86 -5.06 -19.13 -10.24
CA SER A 86 -4.09 -19.35 -11.32
C SER A 86 -3.42 -20.71 -11.29
N GLY A 87 -3.77 -21.57 -10.32
CA GLY A 87 -3.36 -22.97 -10.30
C GLY A 87 -4.17 -23.88 -11.23
N PRO A 88 -3.97 -25.21 -11.18
CA PRO A 88 -3.03 -25.92 -10.29
C PRO A 88 -1.56 -25.67 -10.66
N TRP A 89 -0.69 -25.70 -9.65
CA TRP A 89 0.74 -25.44 -9.79
C TRP A 89 1.54 -26.73 -9.60
N SER A 90 2.44 -27.06 -10.53
CA SER A 90 3.45 -28.11 -10.30
C SER A 90 4.51 -27.66 -9.28
N GLN A 91 4.80 -26.36 -9.26
CA GLN A 91 5.62 -25.67 -8.27
C GLN A 91 4.97 -24.32 -7.96
N LYS A 92 4.88 -23.94 -6.68
CA LYS A 92 4.27 -22.67 -6.28
C LYS A 92 5.03 -21.47 -6.91
N PRO A 93 4.31 -20.41 -7.32
CA PRO A 93 4.95 -19.23 -7.89
C PRO A 93 5.78 -18.49 -6.85
N ALA A 94 6.87 -17.85 -7.31
CA ALA A 94 7.67 -16.99 -6.45
C ALA A 94 6.99 -15.63 -6.23
N LEU A 95 6.99 -15.16 -4.99
CA LEU A 95 6.46 -13.87 -4.57
C LEU A 95 7.53 -12.78 -4.66
N ALA A 96 7.26 -11.79 -5.50
CA ALA A 96 8.02 -10.55 -5.58
C ALA A 96 7.23 -9.41 -4.92
N LEU A 97 7.85 -8.64 -4.03
CA LEU A 97 7.26 -7.45 -3.41
C LEU A 97 7.88 -6.19 -4.00
N SER A 98 7.03 -5.31 -4.55
CA SER A 98 7.45 -4.05 -5.18
C SER A 98 6.55 -2.90 -4.77
N GLY A 99 7.14 -1.71 -4.62
CA GLY A 99 6.44 -0.48 -4.24
C GLY A 99 6.71 -0.06 -2.79
N GLY A 100 6.79 1.26 -2.57
CA GLY A 100 7.32 1.86 -1.33
C GLY A 100 6.57 1.53 -0.04
N LEU A 101 5.37 0.93 -0.10
CA LEU A 101 4.63 0.49 1.07
C LEU A 101 5.02 -0.92 1.55
N ILE A 102 5.53 -1.77 0.65
CA ILE A 102 5.73 -3.22 0.89
C ILE A 102 7.14 -3.71 0.53
N SER A 103 7.95 -2.92 -0.18
CA SER A 103 9.37 -3.17 -0.40
C SER A 103 10.23 -2.57 0.72
N GLY A 104 11.47 -3.05 0.87
CA GLY A 104 12.43 -2.50 1.83
C GLY A 104 11.88 -2.41 3.25
N ALA A 105 11.93 -1.21 3.84
CA ALA A 105 11.38 -0.91 5.16
C ALA A 105 9.95 -0.32 5.12
N GLY A 106 9.22 -0.55 4.02
CA GLY A 106 7.85 -0.06 3.85
C GLY A 106 6.91 -0.50 4.98
N PRO A 107 6.00 0.37 5.45
CA PRO A 107 5.24 0.17 6.69
C PRO A 107 4.31 -1.05 6.65
N LEU A 108 3.90 -1.49 5.46
CA LEU A 108 3.00 -2.64 5.30
C LEU A 108 3.75 -3.95 5.10
N ARG A 109 5.08 -3.94 4.91
CA ARG A 109 5.85 -5.15 4.57
C ARG A 109 5.72 -6.22 5.65
N GLY A 110 6.10 -5.90 6.89
CA GLY A 110 6.06 -6.85 8.00
C GLY A 110 4.64 -7.43 8.24
N PRO A 111 3.62 -6.57 8.39
CA PRO A 111 2.24 -7.00 8.52
C PRO A 111 1.75 -7.87 7.35
N LEU A 112 2.08 -7.52 6.11
CA LEU A 112 1.72 -8.31 4.93
C LEU A 112 2.37 -9.69 4.94
N LEU A 113 3.68 -9.77 5.22
CA LEU A 113 4.40 -11.04 5.31
C LEU A 113 3.80 -11.96 6.37
N LYS A 114 3.40 -11.40 7.52
CA LYS A 114 2.69 -12.14 8.57
C LYS A 114 1.33 -12.63 8.08
N ALA A 115 0.56 -11.79 7.39
CA ALA A 115 -0.78 -12.13 6.91
C ALA A 115 -0.79 -13.24 5.84
N ILE A 116 0.28 -13.35 5.04
CA ILE A 116 0.37 -14.34 3.94
C ILE A 116 1.23 -15.57 4.26
N ALA A 117 1.78 -15.67 5.47
CA ALA A 117 2.72 -16.73 5.86
C ALA A 117 2.17 -18.16 5.62
N GLY A 118 0.84 -18.34 5.71
CA GLY A 118 0.19 -19.63 5.47
C GLY A 118 0.25 -20.14 4.01
N HIS A 119 0.57 -19.28 3.04
CA HIS A 119 0.68 -19.68 1.63
C HIS A 119 2.00 -20.39 1.30
N ASP A 120 3.04 -20.19 2.12
CA ASP A 120 4.36 -20.81 1.94
C ASP A 120 4.86 -20.67 0.49
N LEU A 121 4.94 -19.41 0.03
CA LEU A 121 5.43 -19.05 -1.30
C LEU A 121 6.94 -18.74 -1.23
N PRO A 122 7.75 -19.22 -2.19
CA PRO A 122 9.15 -18.82 -2.28
C PRO A 122 9.26 -17.32 -2.56
N PHE A 123 10.20 -16.62 -1.92
CA PHE A 123 10.41 -15.19 -2.17
C PHE A 123 11.48 -14.93 -3.23
N VAL A 124 11.26 -13.92 -4.06
CA VAL A 124 12.32 -13.35 -4.89
C VAL A 124 13.28 -12.58 -3.98
N GLY A 125 14.43 -13.19 -3.68
CA GLY A 125 15.45 -12.62 -2.78
C GLY A 125 16.36 -11.57 -3.41
N ALA A 126 16.30 -11.39 -4.74
CA ALA A 126 17.04 -10.36 -5.45
C ALA A 126 16.26 -9.04 -5.48
N GLU A 127 16.99 -7.92 -5.52
CA GLU A 127 16.39 -6.62 -5.82
C GLU A 127 15.73 -6.66 -7.21
N LEU A 128 14.51 -6.13 -7.29
CA LEU A 128 13.76 -6.11 -8.53
C LEU A 128 14.25 -4.95 -9.39
N ASP A 129 14.54 -5.24 -10.65
CA ASP A 129 14.82 -4.24 -11.69
C ASP A 129 13.73 -4.32 -12.78
N PRO A 130 12.58 -3.63 -12.59
CA PRO A 130 11.51 -3.63 -13.57
C PRO A 130 11.91 -3.10 -14.95
N PRO A 131 12.72 -2.02 -15.09
CA PRO A 131 13.24 -1.59 -16.38
C PRO A 131 14.03 -2.69 -17.11
N MET A 132 14.94 -3.38 -16.43
CA MET A 132 15.68 -4.51 -17.01
C MET A 132 14.74 -5.67 -17.38
N GLY A 133 13.75 -5.96 -16.53
CA GLY A 133 12.72 -6.96 -16.82
C GLY A 133 11.96 -6.65 -18.12
N ALA A 134 11.60 -5.39 -18.34
CA ALA A 134 10.95 -4.93 -19.57
C ALA A 134 11.87 -5.06 -20.79
N ALA A 135 13.14 -4.65 -20.68
CA ALA A 135 14.12 -4.77 -21.76
C ALA A 135 14.36 -6.25 -22.16
N ARG A 136 14.51 -7.14 -21.17
CA ARG A 136 14.63 -8.59 -21.39
C ARG A 136 13.38 -9.16 -22.06
N ARG A 137 12.20 -8.71 -21.66
CA ARG A 137 10.94 -9.15 -22.27
C ARG A 137 10.82 -8.69 -23.73
N ALA A 138 11.21 -7.46 -24.04
CA ALA A 138 11.22 -6.95 -25.41
C ALA A 138 12.17 -7.75 -26.30
N LEU A 139 13.39 -8.02 -25.83
CA LEU A 139 14.37 -8.82 -26.57
C LEU A 139 13.85 -10.23 -26.88
N ALA A 140 13.21 -10.89 -25.91
CA ALA A 140 12.64 -12.22 -26.07
C ALA A 140 11.51 -12.28 -27.12
N LEU A 141 10.78 -11.18 -27.34
CA LEU A 141 9.72 -11.10 -28.36
C LEU A 141 10.28 -10.82 -29.77
N THR A 142 11.48 -10.26 -29.87
CA THR A 142 12.12 -9.91 -31.16
C THR A 142 13.03 -11.00 -31.73
N LEU A 143 13.43 -11.97 -30.91
CA LEU A 143 14.24 -13.10 -31.37
C LEU A 143 13.29 -14.24 -31.81
N PRO A 144 13.29 -14.68 -33.08
CA PRO A 144 12.52 -15.84 -33.49
C PRO A 144 12.96 -17.06 -32.68
N ASP A 145 11.98 -17.89 -32.27
CA ASP A 145 12.15 -19.06 -31.39
C ASP A 145 13.47 -19.78 -31.68
N ARG A 146 14.43 -19.67 -30.75
CA ARG A 146 15.58 -20.57 -30.75
C ARG A 146 15.08 -21.93 -30.26
N GLN A 147 14.69 -22.77 -31.22
CA GLN A 147 14.69 -24.23 -31.05
C GLN A 147 16.10 -24.72 -30.73
#